data_AF-A0A160P785-F1
#
_entry.id   AF-A0A160P785-F1
#
_cell.length_a   1.000
_cell.length_b   1.000
_cell.length_c   1.000
_cell.angle_alpha   90.00
_cell.angle_beta   90.00
_cell.angle_gamma   90.00
#
_symmetry.space_group_name_H-M   'P 1'
#
loop_
_entity.id
_entity.type
_entity.pdbx_description
1 polymer ?
#
loop_
_entity_poly.entity_id
_entity_poly.type
_entity_poly.pdbx_seq_one_letter_code
_entity_poly.pdbx_strand_id
1 'polypeptide(L)'
;MLFDAEIDPHGGGDRGFLADFYNEILHQDTCRPDTADGLALVAALAVDDRIPARQRFEAISLLFEAATVTERHLAETGPATPQQGDPDSEARARSAVQDHVPDLLARWPAECPAVRLALAGLAVVFPTDRTLAALRPRLRTFVDRHPQGTDIGDYARFVLVLAAQDDGRILTATEKLTEAYWTGTARGVPTRPRALHLLGQMLTRVRSDLTRPRARP
;
A
#
# COMPACT_ATOMS: atom_id res chain seq x y z
N MET A 1 -16.31 -8.27 -7.48
CA MET A 1 -15.99 -8.28 -6.04
C MET A 1 -14.50 -7.97 -5.87
N LEU A 2 -14.08 -7.32 -4.78
CA LEU A 2 -12.67 -6.96 -4.52
C LEU A 2 -11.75 -8.19 -4.42
N PHE A 3 -12.29 -9.26 -3.87
CA PHE A 3 -11.71 -10.58 -3.74
C PHE A 3 -12.65 -11.56 -4.45
N ASP A 4 -12.09 -12.58 -5.06
CA ASP A 4 -12.87 -13.70 -5.55
C ASP A 4 -13.50 -14.44 -4.36
N ALA A 5 -14.53 -15.25 -4.60
CA ALA A 5 -15.24 -15.99 -3.54
C ALA A 5 -14.32 -17.07 -2.96
N GLU A 6 -13.46 -16.69 -2.03
CA GLU A 6 -12.53 -17.58 -1.34
C GLU A 6 -13.23 -18.14 -0.09
N ILE A 7 -13.30 -19.46 0.01
CA ILE A 7 -13.74 -20.15 1.23
C ILE A 7 -12.53 -20.21 2.14
N ASP A 8 -12.50 -19.36 3.17
CA ASP A 8 -11.51 -19.42 4.24
C ASP A 8 -11.87 -20.60 5.18
N PRO A 9 -11.10 -21.70 5.21
CA PRO A 9 -11.37 -22.84 6.08
C PRO A 9 -11.09 -22.55 7.56
N HIS A 10 -10.45 -21.41 7.89
CA HIS A 10 -9.87 -21.13 9.21
C HIS A 10 -10.38 -19.81 9.84
N GLY A 11 -11.53 -19.31 9.37
CA GLY A 11 -12.03 -17.94 9.57
C GLY A 11 -12.34 -17.43 11.00
N GLY A 12 -11.66 -17.86 12.06
CA GLY A 12 -11.89 -17.38 13.43
C GLY A 12 -10.68 -17.13 14.32
N GLY A 13 -9.51 -17.74 14.09
CA GLY A 13 -8.43 -17.80 15.09
C GLY A 13 -7.19 -16.91 14.82
N ASP A 14 -6.72 -16.84 13.57
CA ASP A 14 -5.37 -16.33 13.27
C ASP A 14 -5.27 -14.80 13.09
N ARG A 15 -6.40 -14.08 13.20
CA ARG A 15 -6.41 -12.62 13.09
C ARG A 15 -5.66 -11.91 14.23
N GLY A 16 -5.66 -12.51 15.43
CA GLY A 16 -4.93 -11.96 16.57
C GLY A 16 -3.42 -12.01 16.35
N PHE A 17 -2.91 -13.17 15.96
CA PHE A 17 -1.47 -13.37 15.74
C PHE A 17 -0.89 -12.42 14.67
N LEU A 18 -1.56 -12.29 13.51
CA LEU A 18 -1.08 -11.39 12.46
C LEU A 18 -1.15 -9.92 12.89
N ALA A 19 -2.21 -9.51 13.59
CA ALA A 19 -2.31 -8.14 14.10
C ALA A 19 -1.21 -7.83 15.14
N ASP A 20 -0.95 -8.76 16.06
CA ASP A 20 0.11 -8.63 17.06
C ASP A 20 1.48 -8.60 16.39
N PHE A 21 1.74 -9.52 15.45
CA PHE A 21 2.98 -9.55 14.68
C PHE A 21 3.20 -8.26 13.87
N TYR A 22 2.15 -7.72 13.24
CA TYR A 22 2.23 -6.46 12.51
C TYR A 22 2.49 -5.27 13.43
N ASN A 23 1.90 -5.26 14.64
CA ASN A 23 2.19 -4.25 15.65
C ASN A 23 3.62 -4.34 16.19
N GLU A 24 4.23 -5.53 16.23
CA GLU A 24 5.65 -5.66 16.56
C GLU A 24 6.55 -5.15 15.41
N ILE A 25 6.18 -5.38 14.15
CA ILE A 25 6.94 -4.88 12.99
C ILE A 25 6.87 -3.35 12.89
N LEU A 26 5.67 -2.76 13.04
CA LEU A 26 5.45 -1.31 13.03
C LEU A 26 4.87 -0.87 14.37
N HIS A 27 5.71 -0.85 15.40
CA HIS A 27 5.28 -0.41 16.71
C HIS A 27 4.92 1.08 16.69
N GLN A 28 3.65 1.39 16.97
CA GLN A 28 3.12 2.77 16.93
C GLN A 28 3.46 3.46 15.61
N ASP A 29 3.29 2.75 14.48
CA ASP A 29 3.46 3.34 13.16
C ASP A 29 4.91 3.76 12.80
N THR A 30 5.89 3.35 13.61
CA THR A 30 7.32 3.65 13.42
C THR A 30 8.14 2.40 13.13
N CYS A 31 9.30 2.59 12.47
CA CYS A 31 10.29 1.52 12.28
C CYS A 31 11.27 1.49 13.46
N ARG A 32 11.54 0.28 13.96
CA ARG A 32 12.54 -0.05 14.98
C ARG A 32 13.73 -0.78 14.36
N PRO A 33 14.86 -0.95 15.09
CA PRO A 33 16.04 -1.61 14.56
C PRO A 33 15.79 -3.01 13.97
N ASP A 34 14.83 -3.75 14.51
CA ASP A 34 14.41 -5.10 14.14
C ASP A 34 13.30 -5.16 13.08
N THR A 35 12.66 -4.02 12.73
CA THR A 35 11.61 -3.96 11.71
C THR A 35 12.05 -4.58 10.38
N ALA A 36 13.28 -4.27 9.93
CA ALA A 36 13.80 -4.75 8.66
C ALA A 36 13.86 -6.28 8.56
N ASP A 37 14.23 -6.95 9.66
CA ASP A 37 14.31 -8.42 9.70
C ASP A 37 12.91 -9.05 9.63
N GLY A 38 11.92 -8.45 10.29
CA GLY A 38 10.53 -8.88 10.25
C GLY A 38 9.89 -8.77 8.86
N LEU A 39 10.30 -7.77 8.06
CA LEU A 39 9.75 -7.53 6.73
C LEU A 39 10.05 -8.67 5.73
N ALA A 40 11.15 -9.40 5.92
CA ALA A 40 11.45 -10.58 5.10
C ALA A 40 10.38 -11.68 5.27
N LEU A 41 9.89 -11.89 6.49
CA LEU A 41 8.81 -12.84 6.77
C LEU A 41 7.48 -12.35 6.17
N VAL A 42 7.18 -11.05 6.26
CA VAL A 42 5.98 -10.47 5.65
C VAL A 42 6.00 -10.63 4.13
N ALA A 43 7.16 -10.39 3.49
CA ALA A 43 7.34 -10.61 2.06
C ALA A 43 7.15 -12.09 1.69
N ALA A 44 7.68 -13.02 2.49
CA ALA A 44 7.49 -14.46 2.28
C ALA A 44 6.00 -14.85 2.34
N LEU A 45 5.23 -14.32 3.30
CA LEU A 45 3.78 -14.53 3.40
C LEU A 45 3.04 -13.96 2.17
N ALA A 46 3.44 -12.77 1.71
CA ALA A 46 2.85 -12.12 0.55
C ALA A 46 3.09 -12.89 -0.76
N VAL A 47 4.15 -13.73 -0.83
CA VAL A 47 4.46 -14.51 -2.03
C VAL A 47 4.04 -15.97 -2.00
N ASP A 48 3.58 -16.49 -0.86
CA ASP A 48 3.19 -17.88 -0.72
C ASP A 48 1.75 -18.13 -1.22
N ASP A 49 1.61 -19.04 -2.18
CA ASP A 49 0.31 -19.40 -2.79
C ASP A 49 -0.67 -20.06 -1.81
N ARG A 50 -0.17 -20.58 -0.69
CA ARG A 50 -0.99 -21.18 0.38
C ARG A 50 -1.69 -20.13 1.25
N ILE A 51 -1.19 -18.89 1.24
CA ILE A 51 -1.75 -17.79 2.02
C ILE A 51 -2.92 -17.19 1.24
N PRO A 52 -4.14 -17.07 1.78
CA PRO A 52 -5.28 -16.57 1.00
C PRO A 52 -5.09 -15.12 0.53
N ALA A 53 -5.77 -14.72 -0.53
CA ALA A 53 -5.54 -13.44 -1.20
C ALA A 53 -5.72 -12.23 -0.26
N ARG A 54 -6.64 -12.35 0.71
CA ARG A 54 -6.87 -11.32 1.73
C ARG A 54 -5.63 -11.12 2.61
N GLN A 55 -5.05 -12.18 3.13
CA GLN A 55 -3.86 -12.12 3.98
C GLN A 55 -2.65 -11.62 3.19
N ARG A 56 -2.52 -12.00 1.91
CA ARG A 56 -1.50 -11.43 1.01
C ARG A 56 -1.70 -9.92 0.82
N PHE A 57 -2.94 -9.45 0.65
CA PHE A 57 -3.24 -8.01 0.59
C PHE A 57 -2.83 -7.28 1.87
N GLU A 58 -3.14 -7.84 3.04
CA GLU A 58 -2.76 -7.27 4.34
C GLU A 58 -1.24 -7.22 4.49
N ALA A 59 -0.51 -8.28 4.11
CA ALA A 59 0.95 -8.31 4.13
C ALA A 59 1.56 -7.24 3.20
N ILE A 60 1.08 -7.11 1.95
CA ILE A 60 1.58 -6.10 1.00
C ILE A 60 1.26 -4.68 1.49
N SER A 61 0.10 -4.48 2.12
CA SER A 61 -0.26 -3.19 2.70
C SER A 61 0.67 -2.82 3.85
N LEU A 62 1.07 -3.78 4.69
CA LEU A 62 2.07 -3.56 5.73
C LEU A 62 3.45 -3.22 5.15
N LEU A 63 3.88 -3.93 4.09
CA LEU A 63 5.12 -3.60 3.40
C LEU A 63 5.08 -2.17 2.84
N PHE A 64 3.94 -1.74 2.31
CA PHE A 64 3.73 -0.36 1.86
C PHE A 64 3.83 0.63 3.02
N GLU A 65 3.15 0.37 4.14
CA GLU A 65 3.19 1.21 5.34
C GLU A 65 4.64 1.35 5.85
N ALA A 66 5.37 0.25 5.99
CA ALA A 66 6.76 0.24 6.44
C ALA A 66 7.71 0.98 5.47
N ALA A 67 7.49 0.85 4.16
CA ALA A 67 8.30 1.53 3.16
C ALA A 67 8.03 3.05 3.08
N THR A 68 6.91 3.53 3.62
CA THR A 68 6.43 4.91 3.49
C THR A 68 6.29 5.65 4.81
N VAL A 69 6.85 5.12 5.91
CA VAL A 69 6.80 5.75 7.24
C VAL A 69 7.26 7.21 7.19
N THR A 70 8.42 7.48 6.58
CA THR A 70 8.96 8.84 6.44
C THR A 70 8.00 9.75 5.66
N GLU A 71 7.49 9.30 4.51
CA GLU A 71 6.57 10.07 3.68
C GLU A 71 5.23 10.33 4.38
N ARG A 72 4.72 9.36 5.13
CA ARG A 72 3.51 9.52 5.93
C ARG A 72 3.72 10.56 7.04
N HIS A 73 4.81 10.47 7.80
CA HIS A 73 5.12 11.44 8.83
C HIS A 73 5.21 12.86 8.27
N LEU A 74 5.95 13.04 7.16
CA LEU A 74 6.06 14.34 6.49
C LEU A 74 4.69 14.88 6.06
N ALA A 75 3.77 14.01 5.63
CA ALA A 75 2.41 14.39 5.24
C ALA A 75 1.51 14.80 6.42
N GLU A 76 1.68 14.16 7.57
CA GLU A 76 0.85 14.36 8.76
C GLU A 76 1.35 15.53 9.63
N THR A 77 2.66 15.61 9.89
CA THR A 77 3.25 16.56 10.84
C THR A 77 4.07 17.67 10.18
N GLY A 78 4.26 17.62 8.86
CA GLY A 78 5.12 18.55 8.14
C GLY A 78 6.61 18.23 8.36
N PRO A 79 7.52 19.22 8.20
CA PRO A 79 8.97 18.98 8.30
C PRO A 79 9.47 18.77 9.74
N ALA A 80 8.58 18.65 10.73
CA ALA A 80 8.95 18.38 12.11
C ALA A 80 9.43 16.93 12.25
N THR A 81 10.64 16.73 12.77
CA THR A 81 11.17 15.40 13.06
C THR A 81 10.23 14.66 14.02
N PRO A 82 9.78 13.44 13.71
CA PRO A 82 8.95 12.66 14.61
C PRO A 82 9.68 12.44 15.94
N GLN A 83 8.98 12.62 17.06
CA GLN A 83 9.59 12.51 18.38
C GLN A 83 10.08 11.07 18.71
N GLN A 84 9.56 10.08 17.97
CA GLN A 84 9.84 8.65 18.15
C GLN A 84 10.39 7.97 16.88
N GLY A 85 10.60 8.70 15.78
CA GLY A 85 11.11 8.13 14.53
C GLY A 85 12.61 7.87 14.59
N ASP A 86 13.04 6.72 14.09
CA ASP A 86 14.46 6.41 13.86
C ASP A 86 14.73 6.39 12.35
N PRO A 87 15.32 7.46 11.77
CA PRO A 87 15.57 7.56 10.34
C PRO A 87 16.41 6.42 9.78
N ASP A 88 17.35 5.88 10.56
CA ASP A 88 18.21 4.78 10.11
C ASP A 88 17.40 3.48 10.01
N SER A 89 16.51 3.23 10.97
CA SER A 89 15.58 2.09 10.92
C SER A 89 14.56 2.23 9.79
N GLU A 90 14.02 3.43 9.55
CA GLU A 90 13.12 3.70 8.42
C GLU A 90 13.83 3.44 7.07
N ALA A 91 15.08 3.90 6.91
CA ALA A 91 15.87 3.66 5.71
C ALA A 91 16.19 2.17 5.50
N ARG A 92 16.52 1.43 6.57
CA ARG A 92 16.72 -0.03 6.52
C ARG A 92 15.44 -0.76 6.14
N ALA A 93 14.31 -0.43 6.77
CA ALA A 93 13.02 -1.02 6.47
C ALA A 93 12.64 -0.78 5.00
N ARG A 94 12.77 0.46 4.53
CA ARG A 94 12.52 0.82 3.14
C ARG A 94 13.40 0.02 2.16
N SER A 95 14.69 -0.16 2.46
CA SER A 95 15.60 -0.94 1.63
C SER A 95 15.23 -2.42 1.62
N ALA A 96 14.89 -3.00 2.77
CA ALA A 96 14.43 -4.39 2.86
C ALA A 96 13.16 -4.63 2.03
N VAL A 97 12.19 -3.72 2.07
CA VAL A 97 10.99 -3.82 1.21
C VAL A 97 11.37 -3.72 -0.27
N GLN A 98 12.27 -2.80 -0.64
CA GLN A 98 12.72 -2.61 -2.02
C GLN A 98 13.27 -3.91 -2.63
N ASP A 99 14.05 -4.67 -1.87
CA ASP A 99 14.67 -5.92 -2.32
C ASP A 99 13.64 -7.00 -2.70
N HIS A 100 12.46 -6.96 -2.10
CA HIS A 100 11.37 -7.92 -2.37
C HIS A 100 10.38 -7.48 -3.46
N VAL A 101 10.44 -6.22 -3.91
CA VAL A 101 9.51 -5.70 -4.93
C VAL A 101 9.46 -6.54 -6.22
N PRO A 102 10.60 -7.02 -6.79
CA PRO A 102 10.55 -7.83 -8.00
C PRO A 102 9.73 -9.12 -7.86
N ASP A 103 9.91 -9.85 -6.76
CA ASP A 103 9.22 -11.11 -6.49
C ASP A 103 7.72 -10.89 -6.23
N LEU A 104 7.39 -9.85 -5.47
CA LEU A 104 6.00 -9.42 -5.26
C LEU A 104 5.31 -9.08 -6.59
N LEU A 105 5.99 -8.36 -7.49
CA LEU A 105 5.44 -8.00 -8.80
C LEU A 105 5.38 -9.15 -9.80
N ALA A 106 6.14 -10.23 -9.60
CA ALA A 106 6.04 -11.44 -10.40
C ALA A 106 4.68 -12.13 -10.21
N ARG A 107 4.04 -11.95 -9.05
CA ARG A 107 2.73 -12.53 -8.74
C ARG A 107 1.55 -11.85 -9.41
N TRP A 108 1.73 -10.64 -9.93
CA TRP A 108 0.68 -9.83 -10.54
C TRP A 108 -0.35 -10.62 -11.39
N PRO A 109 0.04 -11.56 -12.29
CA PRO A 109 -0.92 -12.28 -13.12
C PRO A 109 -1.89 -13.16 -12.31
N ALA A 110 -1.43 -13.74 -11.20
CA ALA A 110 -2.22 -14.64 -10.36
C ALA A 110 -3.12 -13.91 -9.36
N GLU A 111 -2.89 -12.62 -9.14
CA GLU A 111 -3.52 -11.90 -8.04
C GLU A 111 -4.89 -11.29 -8.37
N CYS A 112 -5.75 -11.18 -7.36
CA CYS A 112 -7.05 -10.54 -7.46
C CYS A 112 -6.92 -9.00 -7.57
N PRO A 113 -8.00 -8.26 -7.92
CA PRO A 113 -7.94 -6.82 -8.10
C PRO A 113 -7.40 -6.03 -6.90
N ALA A 114 -7.79 -6.38 -5.67
CA ALA A 114 -7.33 -5.71 -4.47
C ALA A 114 -5.81 -5.87 -4.26
N VAL A 115 -5.30 -7.09 -4.41
CA VAL A 115 -3.86 -7.37 -4.29
C VAL A 115 -3.06 -6.68 -5.40
N ARG A 116 -3.57 -6.69 -6.65
CA ARG A 116 -2.94 -5.95 -7.75
C ARG A 116 -2.85 -4.44 -7.48
N LEU A 117 -3.87 -3.86 -6.85
CA LEU A 117 -3.83 -2.45 -6.45
C LEU A 117 -2.73 -2.19 -5.40
N ALA A 118 -2.63 -3.04 -4.37
CA ALA A 118 -1.57 -2.93 -3.36
C ALA A 118 -0.16 -3.09 -3.97
N LEU A 119 0.02 -4.09 -4.85
CA LEU A 119 1.27 -4.28 -5.61
C LEU A 119 1.63 -3.07 -6.47
N ALA A 120 0.64 -2.47 -7.14
CA ALA A 120 0.85 -1.27 -7.93
C ALA A 120 1.25 -0.08 -7.04
N GLY A 121 0.64 0.04 -5.87
CA GLY A 121 1.00 1.03 -4.88
C GLY A 121 2.45 0.88 -4.41
N LEU A 122 2.87 -0.34 -4.09
CA LEU A 122 4.26 -0.60 -3.70
C LEU A 122 5.25 -0.29 -4.83
N ALA A 123 4.89 -0.61 -6.08
CA ALA A 123 5.73 -0.33 -7.24
C ALA A 123 5.98 1.18 -7.47
N VAL A 124 5.03 2.06 -7.12
CA VAL A 124 5.23 3.52 -7.25
C VAL A 124 6.03 4.12 -6.08
N VAL A 125 6.18 3.41 -4.96
CA VAL A 125 7.10 3.77 -3.88
C VAL A 125 8.56 3.67 -4.33
N PHE A 126 8.87 2.64 -5.14
CA PHE A 126 10.21 2.34 -5.67
C PHE A 126 10.26 2.49 -7.21
N PRO A 127 10.08 3.71 -7.74
CA PRO A 127 10.04 3.92 -9.18
C PRO A 127 11.43 3.69 -9.78
N THR A 128 11.51 2.74 -10.69
CA THR A 128 12.64 2.61 -11.63
C THR A 128 12.08 2.60 -13.04
N ASP A 129 12.89 2.95 -14.05
CA ASP A 129 12.45 2.89 -15.45
C ASP A 129 11.90 1.50 -15.80
N ARG A 130 12.55 0.44 -15.30
CA ARG A 130 12.13 -0.95 -15.46
C ARG A 130 10.78 -1.22 -14.78
N THR A 131 10.63 -0.82 -13.52
CA THR A 131 9.39 -1.05 -12.74
C THR A 131 8.22 -0.31 -13.38
N LEU A 132 8.40 0.96 -13.75
CA LEU A 132 7.35 1.79 -14.33
C LEU A 132 6.96 1.35 -15.74
N ALA A 133 7.93 0.96 -16.57
CA ALA A 133 7.67 0.42 -17.91
C ALA A 133 6.86 -0.88 -17.85
N ALA A 134 7.12 -1.75 -16.88
CA ALA A 134 6.35 -2.98 -16.67
C ALA A 134 4.96 -2.72 -16.05
N LEU A 135 4.85 -1.75 -15.15
CA LEU A 135 3.62 -1.45 -14.41
C LEU A 135 2.57 -0.73 -15.26
N ARG A 136 2.96 0.30 -16.03
CA ARG A 136 2.03 1.18 -16.75
C ARG A 136 1.07 0.42 -17.69
N PRO A 137 1.52 -0.53 -18.54
CA PRO A 137 0.60 -1.30 -19.38
C PRO A 137 -0.39 -2.14 -18.57
N ARG A 138 0.09 -2.79 -17.50
CA ARG A 138 -0.75 -3.61 -16.60
C ARG A 138 -1.82 -2.77 -15.92
N LEU A 139 -1.46 -1.58 -15.44
CA LEU A 139 -2.38 -0.63 -14.84
C LEU A 139 -3.40 -0.08 -15.83
N ARG A 140 -3.01 0.21 -17.07
CA ARG A 140 -3.96 0.64 -18.12
C ARG A 140 -5.02 -0.43 -18.36
N THR A 141 -4.61 -1.67 -18.62
CA THR A 141 -5.54 -2.81 -18.76
C THR A 141 -6.37 -3.05 -17.50
N PHE A 142 -5.84 -2.72 -16.31
CA PHE A 142 -6.60 -2.81 -15.08
C PHE A 142 -7.68 -1.72 -14.98
N VAL A 143 -7.33 -0.47 -15.28
CA VAL A 143 -8.23 0.68 -15.28
C VAL A 143 -9.32 0.54 -16.35
N ASP A 144 -9.00 0.01 -17.53
CA ASP A 144 -9.97 -0.22 -18.61
C ASP A 144 -11.07 -1.23 -18.19
N ARG A 145 -10.73 -2.15 -17.28
CA ARG A 145 -11.67 -3.14 -16.72
C ARG A 145 -12.43 -2.65 -15.49
N HIS A 146 -12.09 -1.50 -14.93
CA HIS A 146 -12.70 -0.95 -13.72
C HIS A 146 -13.25 0.47 -14.00
N PRO A 147 -14.59 0.62 -14.12
CA PRO A 147 -15.21 1.90 -14.38
C PRO A 147 -14.80 2.99 -13.39
N GLN A 148 -14.80 4.23 -13.85
CA GLN A 148 -14.60 5.40 -13.00
C GLN A 148 -15.78 5.55 -12.03
N GLY A 149 -15.52 6.10 -10.84
CA GLY A 149 -16.52 6.22 -9.78
C GLY A 149 -16.69 4.95 -8.94
N THR A 150 -15.79 3.99 -9.12
CA THR A 150 -15.64 2.85 -8.20
C THR A 150 -14.36 3.05 -7.40
N ASP A 151 -14.36 2.71 -6.11
CA ASP A 151 -13.19 2.88 -5.23
C ASP A 151 -11.91 2.30 -5.88
N ILE A 152 -11.95 1.03 -6.33
CA ILE A 152 -10.81 0.39 -7.02
C ILE A 152 -10.39 1.14 -8.29
N GLY A 153 -11.36 1.51 -9.13
CA GLY A 153 -11.11 2.15 -10.40
C GLY A 153 -10.47 3.52 -10.23
N ASP A 154 -10.91 4.28 -9.24
CA ASP A 154 -10.39 5.61 -8.94
C ASP A 154 -9.00 5.52 -8.30
N TYR A 155 -8.77 4.55 -7.41
CA TYR A 155 -7.44 4.32 -6.82
C TYR A 155 -6.43 3.87 -7.87
N ALA A 156 -6.80 2.98 -8.79
CA ALA A 156 -5.92 2.55 -9.86
C ALA A 156 -5.57 3.69 -10.84
N ARG A 157 -6.51 4.60 -11.11
CA ARG A 157 -6.25 5.82 -11.89
C ARG A 157 -5.28 6.73 -11.15
N PHE A 158 -5.40 6.88 -9.84
CA PHE A 158 -4.46 7.64 -9.04
C PHE A 158 -3.05 7.03 -9.06
N VAL A 159 -2.92 5.70 -8.92
CA VAL A 159 -1.63 5.01 -9.06
C VAL A 159 -1.04 5.19 -10.47
N LEU A 160 -1.86 5.22 -11.52
CA LEU A 160 -1.39 5.51 -12.88
C LEU A 160 -0.83 6.94 -13.01
N VAL A 161 -1.40 7.93 -12.31
CA VAL A 161 -0.86 9.29 -12.23
C VAL A 161 0.48 9.29 -11.49
N LEU A 162 0.58 8.61 -10.35
CA LEU A 162 1.86 8.43 -9.64
C LEU A 162 2.92 7.78 -10.54
N ALA A 163 2.55 6.74 -11.27
CA ALA A 163 3.45 6.04 -12.18
C ALA A 163 3.94 6.93 -13.34
N ALA A 164 3.29 8.05 -13.64
CA ALA A 164 3.74 9.00 -14.66
C ALA A 164 4.96 9.83 -14.21
N GLN A 165 5.20 9.96 -12.90
CA GLN A 165 6.27 10.79 -12.30
C GLN A 165 6.22 12.26 -12.79
N ASP A 166 5.01 12.79 -12.98
CA ASP A 166 4.75 14.19 -13.32
C ASP A 166 4.20 14.90 -12.07
N ASP A 167 5.04 15.68 -11.41
CA ASP A 167 4.70 16.32 -10.12
C ASP A 167 3.47 17.23 -10.21
N GLY A 168 3.27 17.94 -11.33
CA GLY A 168 2.11 18.80 -11.51
C GLY A 168 0.81 17.99 -11.56
N ARG A 169 0.81 16.89 -12.34
CA ARG A 169 -0.33 15.97 -12.41
C ARG A 169 -0.59 15.26 -11.09
N ILE A 170 0.47 14.83 -10.40
CA ILE A 170 0.35 14.18 -9.09
C ILE A 170 -0.29 15.14 -8.09
N LEU A 171 0.18 16.39 -8.03
CA LEU A 171 -0.36 17.39 -7.12
C LEU A 171 -1.84 17.67 -7.41
N THR A 172 -2.20 17.93 -8.67
CA THR A 172 -3.59 18.19 -9.07
C THR A 172 -4.51 17.01 -8.73
N ALA A 173 -4.08 15.77 -9.00
CA ALA A 173 -4.87 14.59 -8.69
C ALA A 173 -5.02 14.38 -7.17
N THR A 174 -3.95 14.60 -6.42
CA THR A 174 -3.94 14.51 -4.95
C THR A 174 -4.93 15.53 -4.36
N GLU A 175 -4.84 16.80 -4.78
CA GLU A 175 -5.71 17.87 -4.29
C GLU A 175 -7.18 17.60 -4.58
N LYS A 176 -7.50 17.21 -5.83
CA LYS A 176 -8.86 16.87 -6.24
C LYS A 176 -9.47 15.74 -5.40
N LEU A 177 -8.69 14.71 -5.08
CA LEU A 177 -9.17 13.57 -4.28
C LEU A 177 -9.30 13.95 -2.80
N THR A 178 -8.37 14.73 -2.26
CA THR A 178 -8.49 15.23 -0.87
C THR A 178 -9.64 16.21 -0.68
N GLU A 179 -9.93 17.08 -1.64
CA GLU A 179 -11.06 18.00 -1.54
C GLU A 179 -12.41 17.27 -1.51
N ALA A 180 -12.51 16.16 -2.25
CA ALA A 180 -13.77 15.45 -2.42
C ALA A 180 -14.03 14.36 -1.36
N TYR A 181 -13.00 13.63 -0.92
CA TYR A 181 -13.21 12.34 -0.24
C TYR A 181 -12.24 12.01 0.90
N TRP A 182 -11.11 12.71 1.03
CA TRP A 182 -10.00 12.28 1.89
C TRP A 182 -9.46 13.39 2.76
N THR A 183 -8.85 13.03 3.89
CA THR A 183 -8.21 14.02 4.76
C THR A 183 -7.04 14.66 4.03
N GLY A 184 -7.11 15.99 3.85
CA GLY A 184 -6.04 16.75 3.24
C GLY A 184 -4.78 16.81 4.12
N THR A 185 -3.63 16.97 3.46
CA THR A 185 -2.32 17.19 4.08
C THR A 185 -1.98 18.69 4.07
N ALA A 186 -1.08 19.15 4.93
CA ALA A 186 -0.65 20.56 4.92
C ALA A 186 -0.05 20.99 3.56
N ARG A 187 -0.39 22.20 3.09
CA ARG A 187 0.04 22.72 1.76
C ARG A 187 1.56 22.92 1.63
N GLY A 188 2.30 22.98 2.73
CA GLY A 188 3.76 23.10 2.74
C GLY A 188 4.52 21.77 2.59
N VAL A 189 3.82 20.63 2.52
CA VAL A 189 4.45 19.31 2.37
C VAL A 189 4.77 19.05 0.90
N PRO A 190 5.94 18.44 0.57
CA PRO A 190 6.26 18.05 -0.80
C PRO A 190 5.20 17.12 -1.43
N THR A 191 5.01 17.23 -2.74
CA THR A 191 3.97 16.51 -3.50
C THR A 191 3.97 14.99 -3.27
N ARG A 192 5.16 14.36 -3.32
CA ARG A 192 5.30 12.90 -3.21
C ARG A 192 4.84 12.35 -1.85
N PRO A 193 5.30 12.86 -0.69
CA PRO A 193 4.77 12.50 0.62
C PRO A 193 3.25 12.60 0.71
N ARG A 194 2.66 13.71 0.24
CA ARG A 194 1.19 13.90 0.24
C ARG A 194 0.47 12.82 -0.55
N ALA A 195 1.01 12.49 -1.72
CA ALA A 195 0.39 11.53 -2.62
C ALA A 195 0.53 10.08 -2.13
N LEU A 196 1.67 9.71 -1.53
CA LEU A 196 1.86 8.39 -0.93
C LEU A 196 1.02 8.22 0.35
N HIS A 197 0.88 9.27 1.16
CA HIS A 197 -0.03 9.27 2.31
C HIS A 197 -1.48 9.04 1.87
N LEU A 198 -1.95 9.77 0.85
CA LEU A 198 -3.29 9.57 0.29
C LEU A 198 -3.48 8.13 -0.21
N LEU A 199 -2.48 7.56 -0.89
CA LEU A 199 -2.54 6.16 -1.33
C LEU A 199 -2.60 5.18 -0.13
N GLY A 200 -1.87 5.45 0.95
CA GLY A 200 -1.97 4.68 2.20
C GLY A 200 -3.37 4.72 2.82
N GLN A 201 -4.04 5.89 2.79
CA GLN A 201 -5.44 6.01 3.23
C GLN A 201 -6.38 5.15 2.37
N MET A 202 -6.19 5.14 1.04
CA MET A 202 -6.97 4.31 0.11
C MET A 202 -6.82 2.82 0.40
N LEU A 203 -5.58 2.34 0.61
CA LEU A 203 -5.30 0.94 0.94
C LEU A 203 -5.89 0.56 2.31
N THR A 204 -5.81 1.46 3.29
CA THR A 204 -6.44 1.27 4.60
C THR A 204 -7.96 1.15 4.49
N ARG A 205 -8.61 1.97 3.66
CA ARG A 205 -10.05 1.84 3.44
C ARG A 205 -10.42 0.50 2.81
N VAL A 206 -9.67 0.05 1.81
CA VAL A 206 -9.85 -1.29 1.22
C VAL A 206 -9.71 -2.38 2.29
N ARG A 207 -8.71 -2.27 3.18
CA ARG A 207 -8.53 -3.17 4.34
C ARG A 207 -9.74 -3.16 5.28
N SER A 208 -10.24 -1.98 5.65
CA SER A 208 -11.37 -1.84 6.58
C SER A 208 -12.67 -2.40 6.00
N ASP A 209 -12.93 -2.21 4.71
CA ASP A 209 -14.09 -2.78 4.03
C ASP A 209 -14.07 -4.32 4.02
N LEU A 210 -12.89 -4.94 4.17
CA LEU A 210 -12.76 -6.40 4.35
C LEU A 210 -13.08 -6.88 5.76
N THR A 211 -12.88 -6.03 6.76
CA THR A 211 -13.15 -6.38 8.17
C THR A 211 -14.62 -6.24 8.55
N ARG A 212 -15.42 -5.49 7.78
CA ARG A 212 -16.83 -5.31 8.06
C ARG A 212 -17.59 -6.62 7.74
N PRO A 213 -18.34 -7.22 8.70
CA PRO A 213 -19.21 -8.35 8.41
C PRO A 213 -20.22 -7.93 7.35
N ARG A 214 -20.35 -8.70 6.27
CA ARG A 214 -21.47 -8.51 5.35
C ARG A 214 -22.76 -8.75 6.13
N ALA A 215 -23.56 -7.70 6.31
CA ALA A 215 -24.97 -7.89 6.63
C ALA A 215 -25.55 -8.80 5.54
N ARG A 216 -26.00 -9.99 5.92
CA ARG A 216 -26.73 -10.86 5.00
C ARG A 216 -28.02 -10.14 4.59
N PRO A 217 -28.40 -10.15 3.30
CA PRO A 217 -29.71 -9.69 2.88
C PRO A 217 -30.82 -10.52 3.54
#